data_AF-A0A917V387-F1
#
_entry.id   AF-A0A917V387-F1
#
_cell.length_a   1.000
_cell.length_b   1.000
_cell.length_c   1.000
_cell.angle_alpha   90.00
_cell.angle_beta   90.00
_cell.angle_gamma   90.00
#
_symmetry.space_group_name_H-M   'P 1'
#
loop_
_entity.id
_entity.type
_entity.pdbx_description
1 polymer ?
#
loop_
_entity_poly.entity_id
_entity_poly.type
_entity_poly.pdbx_seq_one_letter_code
_entity_poly.pdbx_strand_id
1 'polypeptide(L)' 'MTGAAPAPFPWDDALETALGPLGWTPDTFWRATPRELAAAVAGRLGRARAGAPTRDTLAALMAAFPDR' A
#
# COMPACT_ATOMS: atom_id res chain seq x y z
N MET A 1 -13.21 -1.01 32.87
CA MET A 1 -12.44 -1.01 31.60
C MET A 1 -13.04 -2.07 30.69
N THR A 2 -14.04 -1.71 29.87
CA THR A 2 -14.55 -2.62 28.84
C THR A 2 -13.65 -2.47 27.62
N GLY A 3 -12.70 -3.40 27.44
CA GLY A 3 -11.87 -3.43 26.24
C GLY A 3 -12.72 -3.88 25.05
N ALA A 4 -12.66 -3.15 23.93
CA ALA A 4 -13.26 -3.59 22.69
C ALA A 4 -12.61 -4.92 22.26
N ALA A 5 -13.41 -5.88 21.78
CA ALA A 5 -12.90 -7.13 21.24
C ALA A 5 -12.00 -6.85 20.03
N PRO A 6 -10.92 -7.62 19.83
CA PRO A 6 -10.06 -7.46 18.66
C PRO A 6 -10.86 -7.73 17.38
N ALA A 7 -10.69 -6.87 16.38
CA ALA A 7 -11.31 -7.06 15.08
C ALA A 7 -10.74 -8.30 14.38
N PRO A 8 -11.53 -9.00 13.54
CA PRO A 8 -11.01 -10.08 12.72
C PRO A 8 -9.96 -9.56 11.74
N PHE A 9 -9.03 -10.43 11.35
CA PHE A 9 -8.03 -10.10 10.34
C PHE A 9 -8.69 -9.85 8.97
N PRO A 10 -8.33 -8.76 8.25
CA PRO A 10 -8.95 -8.40 6.98
C PRO A 10 -8.38 -9.25 5.84
N TRP A 11 -8.93 -10.45 5.65
CA TRP A 11 -8.46 -11.39 4.63
C TRP A 11 -8.60 -10.88 3.20
N ASP A 12 -9.71 -10.20 2.89
CA ASP A 12 -9.98 -9.70 1.55
C ASP A 12 -8.94 -8.65 1.11
N ASP A 13 -8.66 -7.67 1.97
CA ASP A 13 -7.64 -6.63 1.71
C ASP A 13 -6.23 -7.22 1.53
N ALA A 14 -5.90 -8.22 2.35
CA ALA A 14 -4.60 -8.90 2.29
C ALA A 14 -4.43 -9.66 0.98
N LEU A 15 -5.46 -10.39 0.54
CA LEU A 15 -5.46 -11.15 -0.71
C LEU A 15 -5.47 -10.22 -1.93
N GLU A 16 -6.30 -9.17 -1.92
CA GLU A 16 -6.35 -8.18 -3.01
C GLU A 16 -4.98 -7.52 -3.20
N THR A 17 -4.35 -7.08 -2.09
CA THR A 17 -3.05 -6.40 -2.15
C THR A 17 -1.93 -7.34 -2.61
N ALA A 18 -1.91 -8.59 -2.12
CA ALA A 18 -0.89 -9.56 -2.46
C ALA A 18 -0.98 -10.02 -3.92
N LEU A 19 -2.17 -10.38 -4.38
CA LEU A 19 -2.37 -10.94 -5.72
C LEU A 19 -2.42 -9.85 -6.81
N GLY A 20 -2.78 -8.61 -6.46
CA GLY A 20 -2.82 -7.48 -7.38
C GLY A 20 -1.54 -6.64 -7.33
N PRO A 21 -1.49 -5.54 -6.55
CA PRO A 21 -0.36 -4.60 -6.54
C PRO A 21 1.03 -5.20 -6.33
N LEU A 22 1.14 -6.25 -5.50
CA LEU A 22 2.40 -6.94 -5.23
C LEU A 22 2.74 -8.01 -6.28
N GLY A 23 1.75 -8.50 -7.03
CA GLY A 23 1.93 -9.54 -8.05
C GLY A 23 2.39 -10.89 -7.50
N TRP A 24 2.11 -11.18 -6.22
CA TRP A 24 2.46 -12.46 -5.61
C TRP A 24 1.55 -13.57 -6.12
N THR A 25 2.10 -14.78 -6.21
CA THR A 25 1.27 -15.97 -6.43
C THR A 25 0.58 -16.36 -5.12
N PRO A 26 -0.53 -17.14 -5.17
CA PRO A 26 -1.15 -17.68 -3.96
C PRO A 26 -0.17 -18.48 -3.08
N ASP A 27 0.75 -19.25 -3.66
CA ASP A 27 1.76 -20.01 -2.89
C ASP A 27 2.73 -19.07 -2.15
N THR A 28 3.20 -18.00 -2.82
CA THR A 28 4.03 -16.98 -2.18
C THR A 28 3.32 -16.32 -1.01
N PHE A 29 2.04 -15.98 -1.17
CA PHE A 29 1.23 -15.39 -0.10
C PHE A 29 1.09 -16.33 1.11
N TRP A 30 0.75 -17.60 0.89
CA TRP A 30 0.54 -18.55 1.98
C TRP A 30 1.83 -18.97 2.69
N ARG A 31 2.98 -18.84 2.04
CA ARG A 31 4.30 -19.07 2.65
C ARG A 31 4.83 -17.86 3.41
N ALA A 32 4.34 -16.66 3.09
CA ALA A 32 4.79 -15.44 3.73
C ALA A 32 4.25 -15.32 5.16
N THR A 33 5.07 -14.76 6.04
CA THR A 33 4.64 -14.37 7.37
C THR A 33 3.88 -13.04 7.33
N PRO A 34 3.00 -12.74 8.31
CA PRO A 34 2.33 -11.44 8.39
C PRO A 34 3.28 -10.24 8.41
N ARG A 35 4.47 -10.40 9.01
CA ARG A 35 5.51 -9.36 9.06
C ARG A 35 6.12 -9.10 7.68
N GLU A 36 6.33 -10.14 6.89
CA GLU A 36 6.83 -10.02 5.51
C GLU A 36 5.78 -9.41 4.60
N LEU A 37 4.50 -9.78 4.75
CA LEU A 37 3.40 -9.13 4.04
C LEU A 37 3.37 -7.64 4.34
N ALA A 38 3.43 -7.24 5.61
CA ALA A 38 3.45 -5.83 6.00
C ALA A 38 4.66 -5.07 5.40
N ALA A 39 5.83 -5.69 5.37
CA ALA A 39 7.03 -5.10 4.77
C ALA A 39 6.90 -4.95 3.24
N ALA A 40 6.35 -5.96 2.55
CA ALA A 40 6.12 -5.94 1.12
C ALA A 40 5.12 -4.84 0.72
N VAL A 41 4.00 -4.75 1.44
CA VAL A 41 2.99 -3.70 1.26
C VAL A 41 3.61 -2.32 1.43
N ALA A 42 4.36 -2.10 2.52
CA ALA A 42 5.03 -0.82 2.77
C ALA A 42 6.10 -0.47 1.72
N GLY A 43 6.82 -1.47 1.20
CA GLY A 43 7.82 -1.27 0.15
C GLY A 43 7.21 -0.92 -1.21
N ARG A 44 6.06 -1.52 -1.55
CA ARG A 44 5.40 -1.33 -2.85
C ARG A 44 4.53 -0.08 -2.91
N LEU A 45 3.74 0.16 -1.87
CA LEU A 45 2.77 1.26 -1.82
C LEU A 45 3.33 2.52 -1.12
N GLY A 46 4.54 2.41 -0.57
CA GLY A 46 5.12 3.39 0.34
C GLY A 46 4.50 3.28 1.75
N ARG A 47 5.25 3.66 2.78
CA ARG A 47 4.67 3.91 4.10
C ARG A 47 3.77 5.14 3.97
N ALA A 48 2.44 4.95 3.95
CA ALA A 48 1.43 6.01 3.93
C ALA A 48 1.91 7.31 3.24
N ARG A 49 1.93 7.27 1.90
CA ARG A 49 1.92 8.39 0.94
C ARG A 49 2.19 9.79 1.53
N ALA A 50 3.28 10.42 1.07
CA ALA A 50 3.13 11.83 0.69
C ALA A 50 1.87 11.89 -0.20
N GLY A 51 0.86 12.66 0.23
CA GLY A 51 -0.42 12.75 -0.48
C GLY A 51 -0.21 13.05 -1.96
N ALA A 52 -1.20 12.73 -2.80
CA ALA A 52 -1.18 13.22 -4.18
C ALA A 52 -0.85 14.72 -4.17
N PRO A 53 0.05 15.20 -5.05
CA PRO A 53 0.41 16.62 -5.06
C PRO A 53 -0.86 17.45 -5.20
N THR A 54 -0.92 18.57 -4.48
CA THR A 54 -2.03 19.51 -4.66
C THR A 54 -2.01 20.00 -6.10
N ARG A 55 -3.14 20.55 -6.56
CA ARG A 55 -3.22 21.12 -7.89
C ARG A 55 -2.15 22.19 -8.13
N ASP A 56 -1.86 22.99 -7.11
CA ASP A 56 -0.83 24.03 -7.16
C ASP A 56 0.58 23.43 -7.24
N THR A 57 0.86 22.38 -6.47
CA THR A 57 2.13 21.66 -6.56
C THR A 57 2.31 21.03 -7.94
N LEU A 58 1.27 20.43 -8.51
CA LEU A 58 1.32 19.87 -9.85
C LEU A 58 1.57 20.94 -10.92
N ALA A 59 0.88 22.09 -10.82
CA ALA A 59 1.07 23.20 -11.75
C ALA A 59 2.50 23.76 -11.69
N ALA A 60 3.06 23.90 -10.48
CA ALA A 60 4.45 24.32 -10.30
C ALA A 60 5.45 23.34 -10.93
N LEU A 61 5.21 22.04 -10.80
CA LEU A 61 6.03 20.99 -11.42
C LEU A 61 5.96 21.05 -12.95
N MET A 62 4.78 21.21 -13.53
CA MET A 62 4.60 21.33 -14.98
C MET A 62 5.32 22.56 -15.55
N ALA A 63 5.28 23.69 -14.82
CA ALA A 63 6.01 24.90 -15.22
C ALA A 63 7.54 24.74 -15.11
N ALA A 64 8.01 24.02 -14.07
CA ALA A 64 9.43 23.79 -13.84
C ALA A 64 10.05 22.77 -14.82
N PHE A 65 9.26 21.80 -15.28
CA PHE A 65 9.69 20.72 -16.17
C PHE A 65 8.79 20.63 -17.42
N PRO A 66 8.92 21.56 -18.38
CA PRO A 66 8.11 21.54 -19.60
C PRO A 66 8.56 20.39 -20.52
N ASP A 67 7.60 19.58 -20.96
CA ASP A 67 7.81 18.54 -21.96
C ASP A 67 8.19 19.18 -23.30
N ARG A 68 9.33 18.79 -23.87
CA ARG A 68 9.82 19.25 -25.18
C ARG A 68 9.63 18.18 -26.23
#